data_AF-A0A506TUI7-F1
#
_entry.id   AF-A0A506TUI7-F1
#
_cell.length_a   1.000
_cell.length_b   1.000
_cell.length_c   1.000
_cell.angle_alpha   90.00
_cell.angle_beta   90.00
_cell.angle_gamma   90.00
#
_symmetry.space_group_name_H-M   'P 1'
#
loop_
_entity.id
_entity.type
_entity.pdbx_description
1 polymer ?
#
loop_
_entity_poly.entity_id
_entity_poly.type
_entity_poly.pdbx_seq_one_letter_code
_entity_poly.pdbx_strand_id
1 'polypeptide(L)'
;MLCGRPLKAAAEAAGVCERTARKWVARFQAEGVAGLQDRSSRPRRLYRPTPPQTVARVEALRRQRWTGKRIAMELALSPATVSRILRRLGLNRMRDLEPAEPVRRYERQAPGEMIHLDIKKLGRFER
;
A
#
# COMPACT_ATOMS: atom_id res chain seq x y z
N MET A 1 10.69 0.40 40.32
CA MET A 1 11.66 1.48 40.62
C MET A 1 12.56 1.66 39.40
N LEU A 2 12.43 2.77 38.67
CA LEU A 2 13.43 3.21 37.69
C LEU A 2 14.53 3.92 38.48
N CYS A 3 15.63 3.21 38.78
CA CYS A 3 16.94 3.73 39.24
C CYS A 3 17.01 5.15 39.86
N GLY A 4 16.17 5.50 40.85
CA GLY A 4 16.28 6.69 41.73
C GLY A 4 16.41 8.08 41.09
N ARG A 5 16.47 8.22 39.76
CA ARG A 5 16.69 9.49 39.07
C ARG A 5 15.35 10.14 38.72
N PRO A 6 15.18 11.45 38.96
CA PRO A 6 13.97 12.14 38.53
C PRO A 6 13.87 12.09 37.00
N LEU A 7 12.65 11.92 36.49
CA LEU A 7 12.38 11.77 35.06
C LEU A 7 12.96 12.91 34.21
N LYS A 8 12.98 14.13 34.78
CA LYS A 8 13.61 15.30 34.16
C LYS A 8 15.10 15.09 33.88
N ALA A 9 15.86 14.63 34.87
CA ALA A 9 17.30 14.37 34.70
C ALA A 9 17.57 13.24 33.70
N ALA A 10 16.73 12.20 33.69
CA ALA A 10 16.80 11.14 32.69
C ALA A 10 16.47 11.65 31.28
N ALA A 11 15.50 12.57 31.14
CA ALA A 11 15.14 13.18 29.87
C ALA A 11 16.26 14.09 29.33
N GLU A 12 16.86 14.91 30.20
CA GLU A 12 18.02 15.76 29.87
C GLU A 12 19.22 14.92 29.41
N ALA A 13 19.57 13.87 30.13
CA ALA A 13 20.66 12.96 29.75
C ALA A 13 20.40 12.24 28.41
N ALA A 14 19.15 12.03 28.05
CA ALA A 14 18.74 11.44 26.77
C ALA A 14 18.53 12.48 25.65
N GLY A 15 18.71 13.77 25.92
CA GLY A 15 18.53 14.85 24.94
C GLY A 15 17.08 15.07 24.50
N VAL A 16 16.10 14.72 25.33
CA VAL A 16 14.66 14.86 25.02
C VAL A 16 13.92 15.68 26.06
N CYS A 17 12.79 16.27 25.67
CA CYS A 17 11.94 16.96 26.64
C CYS A 17 11.25 15.95 27.58
N GLU A 18 10.93 16.40 28.80
CA GLU A 18 10.30 15.57 29.83
C GLU A 18 8.96 14.95 29.36
N ARG A 19 8.21 15.67 28.51
CA ARG A 19 6.97 15.15 27.90
C ARG A 19 7.21 13.91 27.04
N THR A 20 8.32 13.87 26.30
CA THR A 20 8.70 12.70 25.49
C THR A 20 9.13 11.54 26.39
N ALA A 21 9.89 11.82 27.45
CA ALA A 21 10.27 10.80 28.43
C ALA A 21 9.03 10.20 29.12
N ARG A 22 8.05 11.01 29.56
CA ARG A 22 6.77 10.52 30.10
C ARG A 22 6.03 9.63 29.12
N LYS A 23 5.96 10.03 27.85
CA LYS A 23 5.33 9.23 26.79
C LYS A 23 6.01 7.86 26.64
N TRP A 24 7.34 7.80 26.65
CA TRP A 24 8.08 6.54 26.56
C TRP A 24 7.89 5.66 27.79
N VAL A 25 7.96 6.22 28.99
CA VAL A 25 7.70 5.48 30.24
C VAL A 25 6.28 4.90 30.26
N ALA A 26 5.27 5.70 29.90
CA ALA A 26 3.89 5.24 29.83
C ALA A 26 3.70 4.09 28.82
N ARG A 27 4.35 4.17 27.65
CA ARG A 27 4.32 3.08 26.66
C ARG A 27 5.04 1.83 27.15
N PHE A 28 6.20 1.99 27.79
CA PHE A 28 6.95 0.86 28.35
C PHE A 28 6.18 0.16 29.47
N GLN A 29 5.50 0.92 30.33
CA GLN A 29 4.65 0.33 31.39
C GLN A 29 3.46 -0.44 30.82
N ALA A 30 2.86 0.04 29.73
CA ALA A 30 1.69 -0.59 29.13
C ALA A 30 2.04 -1.79 28.22
N GLU A 31 3.15 -1.72 27.49
CA GLU A 31 3.44 -2.63 26.36
C GLU A 31 4.86 -3.22 26.41
N GLY A 32 5.63 -2.94 27.46
CA GLY A 32 7.02 -3.38 27.60
C GLY A 32 7.94 -2.79 26.53
N VAL A 33 8.97 -3.56 26.17
CA VAL A 33 9.96 -3.16 25.14
C VAL A 33 9.30 -2.90 23.78
N ALA A 34 8.22 -3.62 23.45
CA ALA A 34 7.47 -3.41 22.20
C ALA A 34 6.87 -2.00 22.10
N GLY A 35 6.50 -1.40 23.24
CA GLY A 35 5.97 -0.04 23.31
C GLY A 35 6.96 1.05 22.90
N LEU A 36 8.27 0.76 22.92
CA LEU A 36 9.34 1.69 22.56
C LEU A 36 9.67 1.72 21.07
N GLN A 37 9.12 0.78 20.28
CA GLN A 37 9.29 0.80 18.83
C GLN A 37 8.66 2.05 18.21
N ASP A 38 9.25 2.51 17.10
CA ASP A 38 8.72 3.64 16.36
C ASP A 38 7.30 3.36 15.87
N ARG A 39 6.39 4.27 16.24
CA ARG A 39 5.01 4.23 15.77
C ARG A 39 4.85 5.19 14.63
N SER A 40 4.00 4.81 13.68
CA SER A 40 3.61 5.72 12.61
C SER A 40 3.05 7.03 13.19
N SER A 41 3.58 8.16 12.75
CA SER A 41 3.01 9.49 13.02
C SER A 41 1.70 9.73 12.26
N ARG A 42 1.26 8.77 11.44
CA ARG A 42 0.01 8.88 10.68
C ARG A 42 -1.18 8.85 11.65
N PRO A 43 -2.15 9.76 11.49
CA PRO A 43 -3.33 9.78 12.34
C PRO A 43 -4.13 8.49 12.16
N ARG A 44 -4.61 7.90 13.27
CA ARG A 44 -5.47 6.71 13.25
C ARG A 44 -6.83 6.98 12.58
N ARG A 45 -7.34 8.20 12.72
CA ARG A 45 -8.59 8.68 12.11
C ARG A 45 -8.33 10.00 11.42
N LEU A 46 -8.77 10.13 10.17
CA LEU A 46 -8.77 11.40 9.45
C LEU A 46 -9.93 12.26 9.93
N TYR A 47 -9.68 13.55 10.18
CA TYR A 47 -10.72 14.50 10.59
C TYR A 47 -11.77 14.72 9.48
N ARG A 48 -11.33 14.74 8.22
CA ARG A 48 -12.18 14.90 7.03
C ARG A 48 -11.82 13.86 5.97
N PRO A 49 -12.29 12.61 6.10
CA PRO A 49 -12.08 11.61 5.07
C PRO A 49 -12.81 12.02 3.79
N THR A 50 -12.29 11.61 2.64
CA THR A 50 -12.98 11.79 1.36
C THR A 50 -14.38 11.17 1.45
N PRO A 51 -15.46 11.87 1.04
CA PRO A 51 -16.80 11.33 1.07
C PRO A 51 -16.93 9.99 0.33
N PRO A 52 -17.72 9.02 0.85
CA PRO A 52 -17.86 7.71 0.21
C PRO A 52 -18.32 7.78 -1.25
N GLN A 53 -19.19 8.75 -1.58
CA GLN A 53 -19.68 8.97 -2.94
C GLN A 53 -18.54 9.35 -3.90
N THR A 54 -17.62 10.21 -3.47
CA THR A 54 -16.43 10.58 -4.26
C THR A 54 -15.51 9.37 -4.45
N VAL A 55 -15.35 8.52 -3.43
CA VAL A 55 -14.57 7.28 -3.53
C VAL A 55 -15.19 6.33 -4.55
N ALA A 56 -16.51 6.15 -4.52
CA ALA A 56 -17.24 5.33 -5.49
C ALA A 56 -17.10 5.87 -6.93
N ARG A 57 -17.15 7.20 -7.13
CA ARG A 57 -16.90 7.81 -8.44
C ARG A 57 -15.48 7.56 -8.95
N VAL A 58 -14.47 7.66 -8.07
CA VAL A 58 -13.09 7.32 -8.41
C VAL A 58 -12.97 5.85 -8.82
N GLU A 59 -13.59 4.94 -8.09
CA GLU A 59 -13.60 3.51 -8.42
C GLU A 59 -14.26 3.24 -9.77
N ALA A 60 -15.45 3.80 -10.01
CA ALA A 60 -16.20 3.59 -11.24
C ALA A 60 -15.40 4.04 -12.48
N LEU A 61 -14.82 5.25 -12.45
CA LEU A 61 -13.98 5.74 -13.53
C LEU A 61 -12.72 4.89 -13.70
N ARG A 62 -12.13 4.42 -12.59
CA ARG A 62 -10.97 3.54 -12.67
C ARG A 62 -11.29 2.22 -13.35
N ARG A 63 -12.44 1.61 -13.05
CA ARG A 63 -12.92 0.37 -13.70
C ARG A 63 -13.24 0.56 -15.18
N GLN A 64 -13.59 1.78 -15.59
CA GLN A 64 -13.65 2.18 -17.01
C GLN A 64 -12.26 2.42 -17.64
N ARG A 65 -11.17 1.98 -16.97
CA ARG A 65 -9.78 2.09 -17.40
C ARG A 65 -9.23 3.51 -17.49
N TRP A 66 -9.85 4.49 -16.84
CA TRP A 66 -9.29 5.85 -16.78
C TRP A 66 -7.99 5.89 -15.97
N THR A 67 -7.05 6.73 -16.40
CA THR A 67 -5.81 6.96 -15.66
C THR A 67 -6.08 7.79 -14.39
N GLY A 68 -5.29 7.57 -13.33
CA GLY A 68 -5.44 8.34 -12.09
C GLY A 68 -5.32 9.85 -12.30
N LYS A 69 -4.47 10.28 -13.25
CA LYS A 69 -4.34 11.70 -13.64
C LYS A 69 -5.63 12.24 -14.27
N ARG A 70 -6.25 11.49 -15.18
CA ARG A 70 -7.52 11.87 -15.81
C ARG A 70 -8.64 11.97 -14.78
N ILE A 71 -8.73 10.99 -13.88
CA ILE A 71 -9.72 10.98 -12.79
C ILE A 71 -9.53 12.20 -11.86
N ALA A 72 -8.29 12.55 -11.54
CA ALA A 72 -7.97 13.71 -10.70
C ALA A 72 -8.48 15.02 -11.32
N MET A 73 -8.27 15.20 -12.63
CA MET A 73 -8.77 16.36 -13.36
C MET A 73 -10.30 16.39 -13.40
N GLU A 74 -10.92 15.27 -13.78
CA GLU A 74 -12.38 15.15 -13.94
C GLU A 74 -13.15 15.44 -12.64
N LEU A 75 -12.64 14.94 -11.50
CA LEU A 75 -13.31 15.06 -10.21
C LEU A 75 -12.81 16.26 -9.38
N ALA A 76 -11.95 17.12 -9.94
CA ALA A 76 -11.29 18.22 -9.23
C ALA A 76 -10.63 17.76 -7.90
N LEU A 77 -9.97 16.60 -7.93
CA LEU A 77 -9.25 16.03 -6.79
C LEU A 77 -7.75 16.15 -7.00
N SER A 78 -6.99 16.30 -5.91
CA SER A 78 -5.53 16.22 -6.02
C SER A 78 -5.08 14.82 -6.47
N PRO A 79 -4.03 14.70 -7.31
CA PRO A 79 -3.49 13.39 -7.74
C PRO A 79 -3.12 12.49 -6.55
N ALA A 80 -2.62 13.08 -5.46
CA ALA A 80 -2.30 12.37 -4.23
C ALA A 80 -3.54 11.77 -3.53
N THR A 81 -4.71 12.41 -3.65
CA THR A 81 -5.96 11.89 -3.10
C THR A 81 -6.46 10.72 -3.93
N VAL A 82 -6.48 10.84 -5.26
CA VAL A 82 -6.83 9.73 -6.15
C VAL A 82 -5.89 8.54 -5.94
N SER A 83 -4.58 8.78 -5.88
CA SER A 83 -3.58 7.73 -5.62
C SER A 83 -3.82 7.00 -4.29
N ARG A 84 -4.12 7.73 -3.20
CA ARG A 84 -4.46 7.13 -1.90
C ARG A 84 -5.76 6.32 -1.94
N ILE A 85 -6.78 6.80 -2.64
CA ILE A 85 -8.05 6.08 -2.82
C ILE A 85 -7.81 4.79 -3.58
N LEU A 86 -7.18 4.85 -4.75
CA LEU A 86 -6.90 3.68 -5.58
C LEU A 86 -6.04 2.65 -4.86
N ARG A 87 -5.01 3.10 -4.11
CA ARG A 87 -4.20 2.20 -3.30
C ARG A 87 -5.01 1.51 -2.20
N ARG A 88 -5.93 2.23 -1.54
CA ARG A 88 -6.81 1.65 -0.51
C ARG A 88 -7.78 0.62 -1.10
N LEU A 89 -8.23 0.83 -2.34
CA LEU A 89 -9.10 -0.10 -3.07
C LEU A 89 -8.33 -1.24 -3.77
N GLY A 90 -7.00 -1.23 -3.78
CA GLY A 90 -6.20 -2.20 -4.52
C GLY A 90 -6.23 -2.03 -6.05
N LEU A 91 -6.62 -0.84 -6.55
CA LEU A 91 -6.78 -0.54 -7.99
C LEU A 91 -5.70 0.41 -8.53
N ASN A 92 -4.54 0.46 -7.88
CA ASN A 92 -3.47 1.40 -8.23
C ASN A 92 -2.72 1.02 -9.51
N ARG A 93 -2.74 -0.25 -9.93
CA ARG A 93 -2.15 -0.70 -11.20
C ARG A 93 -3.25 -1.10 -12.18
N MET A 94 -2.99 -0.97 -13.48
CA MET A 94 -3.98 -1.36 -14.50
C MET A 94 -4.27 -2.86 -14.48
N ARG A 95 -3.25 -3.69 -14.21
CA ARG A 95 -3.39 -5.14 -14.06
C ARG A 95 -4.31 -5.57 -12.91
N ASP A 96 -4.56 -4.68 -11.95
CA ASP A 96 -5.42 -4.99 -10.81
C ASP A 96 -6.90 -4.82 -11.17
N LEU A 97 -7.22 -4.24 -12.35
CA LEU A 97 -8.60 -4.11 -12.86
C LEU A 97 -9.13 -5.41 -13.43
N GLU A 98 -8.25 -6.17 -14.07
CA GLU A 98 -8.52 -7.44 -14.74
C GLU A 98 -7.49 -8.43 -14.20
N PRO A 99 -7.80 -9.16 -13.11
CA PRO A 99 -6.91 -10.20 -12.63
C PRO A 99 -6.65 -11.18 -13.78
N ALA A 100 -5.39 -11.55 -13.97
CA ALA A 100 -5.00 -12.49 -15.01
C ALA A 100 -5.80 -13.79 -14.86
N GLU A 101 -6.28 -14.33 -15.98
CA GLU A 101 -6.87 -15.65 -15.98
C GLU A 101 -5.88 -16.66 -15.38
N PRO A 102 -6.37 -17.65 -14.61
CA PRO A 102 -5.51 -18.69 -14.07
C PRO A 102 -4.81 -19.40 -15.23
N VAL A 103 -3.49 -19.60 -15.11
CA VAL A 103 -2.70 -20.28 -16.13
C VAL A 103 -3.19 -21.71 -16.25
N ARG A 104 -3.87 -22.03 -17.36
CA ARG A 104 -4.24 -23.40 -17.70
C ARG A 104 -3.03 -24.07 -18.32
N ARG A 105 -2.29 -24.84 -17.52
CA ARG A 105 -1.18 -25.66 -18.02
C ARG A 105 -1.72 -27.01 -18.47
N TYR A 106 -1.42 -27.37 -19.70
CA TYR A 106 -1.60 -28.73 -20.17
C TYR A 106 -0.39 -29.53 -19.67
N GLU A 107 -0.57 -30.34 -18.64
CA GLU A 107 0.47 -31.20 -18.08
C GLU A 107 0.06 -32.67 -18.24
N ARG A 108 1.04 -33.53 -18.48
CA ARG A 108 0.90 -34.97 -18.64
C ARG A 108 1.95 -35.68 -17.80
N GLN A 109 1.67 -36.90 -17.36
CA GLN A 109 2.52 -37.60 -16.38
C GLN A 109 3.72 -38.28 -17.02
N ALA A 110 3.57 -38.76 -18.25
CA ALA A 110 4.60 -39.50 -18.97
C ALA A 110 5.09 -38.74 -20.22
N PRO A 111 6.37 -38.90 -20.58
CA PRO A 111 6.90 -38.36 -21.82
C PRO A 111 6.16 -38.98 -23.03
N GLY A 112 5.78 -38.14 -24.00
CA GLY A 112 5.08 -38.55 -25.23
C GLY A 112 3.55 -38.42 -25.19
N GLU A 113 2.93 -38.21 -24.03
CA GLU A 113 1.47 -38.03 -23.90
C GLU A 113 0.96 -36.68 -24.42
N MET A 114 1.86 -35.74 -24.70
CA MET A 114 1.54 -34.41 -25.21
C MET A 114 2.61 -33.97 -26.21
N ILE A 115 2.16 -33.61 -27.41
CA ILE A 115 3.00 -33.04 -28.45
C ILE A 115 2.66 -31.55 -28.54
N HIS A 116 3.65 -30.70 -28.25
CA HIS A 116 3.53 -29.26 -28.51
C HIS A 116 3.93 -29.00 -29.96
N LEU A 117 2.99 -28.48 -30.74
CA LEU A 117 3.23 -28.03 -32.11
C LEU A 117 3.28 -26.51 -32.10
N ASP A 118 4.44 -25.94 -32.44
CA ASP A 118 4.61 -24.49 -32.64
C ASP A 118 4.78 -24.21 -34.13
N ILE A 119 4.04 -23.22 -34.64
CA ILE A 119 4.15 -22.78 -36.04
C ILE A 119 4.73 -21.37 -36.03
N LYS A 120 5.96 -21.25 -36.52
CA LYS A 120 6.63 -19.97 -36.67
C LYS A 120 6.56 -19.48 -38.11
N LYS A 121 6.00 -18.30 -38.33
CA LYS A 121 6.05 -17.61 -39.62
C LYS A 121 7.39 -16.87 -39.76
N LEU A 122 8.17 -17.21 -40.78
CA LEU A 122 9.40 -16.51 -41.12
C LEU A 122 9.12 -15.44 -42.20
N GLY A 123 9.82 -14.31 -42.11
CA GLY A 123 9.76 -13.27 -43.13
C GLY A 123 10.31 -13.77 -44.46
N ARG A 124 9.64 -13.43 -45.58
CA ARG A 124 10.20 -13.65 -46.92
C ARG A 124 11.21 -12.55 -47.21
N PHE A 125 12.38 -12.94 -47.69
CA PHE A 125 13.37 -12.02 -48.23
C PHE A 125 13.31 -12.10 -49.76
N GLU A 126 13.14 -10.97 -50.43
CA GLU A 126 13.30 -10.85 -51.88
C GLU A 126 14.74 -10.42 -52.20
N ARG A 127 15.26 -10.86 -53.34
CA ARG A 127 16.66 -10.71 -53.74
C ARG A 127 16.86 -9.50 -54.65
#